data_AF-A0A352XPM9-F1
#
_entry.id   AF-A0A352XPM9-F1
#
_cell.length_a   1.000
_cell.length_b   1.000
_cell.length_c   1.000
_cell.angle_alpha   90.00
_cell.angle_beta   90.00
_cell.angle_gamma   90.00
#
_symmetry.space_group_name_H-M   'P 1'
#
loop_
_entity.id
_entity.type
_entity.pdbx_description
1 polymer ?
#
loop_
_entity_poly.entity_id
_entity_poly.type
_entity_poly.pdbx_seq_one_letter_code
_entity_poly.pdbx_strand_id
1 'polypeptide(L)'
;IKNSNVELMVEARSSFGSLPALPMERNLNFYAQVHSHRATGKGNDSFSYPPFRFEEIRENPKIIGSLLTYHRVALSSSMPLSDLMFTTNPRQPHINQYLSGTDAGGTKFQTAPHYESLLQGGTSLASLLMETTSNGQKAFYGPSHSASTGRSNLAFFEIPRSPTLSLGSFQHCDITATAFGTASQIANSWASPYMALNSVYKSVTSAPNGEAISPALSVYDHSYLANEALFDATFLSGVAPEFGSRKTAAGSPSVWDSSQVSESQNANAVLAEFFKDPVNNPLRNPRMMPYRAGLSDTQLSARLNGPEKSLRIAAHLLVEGGFNINATSEEAWTAVLSSLRGADPASSTKTAMSRFRHILTSAPTNMSENDPWSGFRTLTDAEVKTLAKNIVVEVRLRGPFLSLGEFVNRQINRDRSLGSSGALQAAIDKSGLNKKFTYAPIDTSVYPNRDALLNANTGTNTPGWLSQADLLHAMAPFITARSDTFTVRSLGEAKDSQGKVISTVRLEAVVQRTSNWLESIDEAELPITDLKSRINQVFGRRFIVLSVREILSDKEGNPV
;
A
#
# COMPACT_ATOMS: atom_id res chain seq x y z
N ILE A 1 -48.17 -8.74 -6.68
CA ILE A 1 -49.18 -7.72 -6.32
C ILE A 1 -49.03 -6.54 -7.30
N LYS A 2 -50.11 -5.85 -7.70
CA LYS A 2 -50.10 -4.62 -8.55
C LYS A 2 -50.00 -3.41 -7.60
N ASN A 3 -48.99 -2.55 -7.68
CA ASN A 3 -48.83 -1.45 -8.66
C ASN A 3 -47.59 -1.65 -9.56
N SER A 4 -47.57 -0.95 -10.71
CA SER A 4 -46.71 -1.13 -11.88
C SER A 4 -45.19 -1.05 -11.66
N ASN A 5 -44.71 -0.69 -10.47
CA ASN A 5 -43.29 -0.50 -10.22
C ASN A 5 -42.85 -1.14 -8.90
N VAL A 6 -42.82 -2.48 -8.88
CA VAL A 6 -42.09 -3.32 -7.91
C VAL A 6 -42.89 -3.78 -6.70
N GLU A 7 -43.16 -5.09 -6.66
CA GLU A 7 -43.35 -5.84 -5.42
C GLU A 7 -42.88 -7.29 -5.63
N LEU A 8 -41.70 -7.62 -5.14
CA LEU A 8 -41.28 -9.01 -4.88
C LEU A 8 -41.28 -9.19 -3.37
N MET A 9 -42.07 -10.17 -2.91
CA MET A 9 -42.22 -10.43 -1.48
C MET A 9 -40.87 -10.77 -0.86
N VAL A 10 -40.48 -9.95 0.10
CA VAL A 10 -39.50 -10.26 1.15
C VAL A 10 -40.10 -11.40 1.98
N GLU A 11 -39.36 -12.48 2.22
CA GLU A 11 -39.75 -13.49 3.21
C GLU A 11 -39.90 -12.80 4.57
N ALA A 12 -41.14 -12.50 4.95
CA ALA A 12 -41.48 -12.14 6.31
C ALA A 12 -41.43 -13.43 7.15
N ARG A 13 -40.37 -13.60 7.93
CA ARG A 13 -40.29 -14.67 8.92
C ARG A 13 -40.77 -14.16 10.29
N SER A 14 -41.82 -14.78 10.83
CA SER A 14 -42.19 -14.61 12.24
C SER A 14 -41.15 -15.25 13.17
N SER A 15 -41.00 -14.71 14.38
CA SER A 15 -40.06 -15.27 15.36
C SER A 15 -40.35 -16.76 15.59
N PHE A 16 -39.34 -17.61 15.41
CA PHE A 16 -39.44 -19.05 15.68
C PHE A 16 -38.20 -19.52 16.44
N GLY A 17 -38.40 -19.94 17.69
CA GLY A 17 -37.33 -20.29 18.63
C GLY A 17 -36.49 -19.08 19.05
N SER A 18 -35.17 -19.24 19.09
CA SER A 18 -34.18 -18.20 19.44
C SER A 18 -33.88 -17.20 18.31
N LEU A 19 -34.60 -17.27 17.20
CA LEU A 19 -34.33 -16.48 16.00
C LEU A 19 -35.24 -15.24 15.96
N PRO A 20 -34.67 -14.02 15.89
CA PRO A 20 -35.45 -12.79 15.90
C PRO A 20 -36.27 -12.62 14.61
N ALA A 21 -37.37 -11.88 14.70
CA ALA A 21 -38.21 -11.54 13.56
C ALA A 21 -37.43 -10.68 12.55
N LEU A 22 -37.61 -10.97 11.26
CA LEU A 22 -37.05 -10.15 10.18
C LEU A 22 -37.92 -8.89 10.02
N PRO A 23 -37.39 -7.67 10.19
CA PRO A 23 -38.14 -6.45 9.92
C PRO A 23 -38.41 -6.33 8.41
N MET A 24 -39.61 -5.86 8.04
CA MET A 24 -39.93 -5.44 6.67
C MET A 24 -38.98 -4.33 6.24
N GLU A 25 -37.97 -4.64 5.43
CA GLU A 25 -37.09 -3.62 4.87
C GLU A 25 -37.82 -2.83 3.79
N ARG A 26 -38.03 -1.53 4.01
CA ARG A 26 -38.54 -0.61 2.99
C ARG A 26 -37.48 -0.18 1.96
N ASN A 27 -36.22 -0.59 2.13
CA ASN A 27 -35.08 -0.04 1.40
C ASN A 27 -34.20 -1.09 0.69
N LEU A 28 -34.79 -2.18 0.22
CA LEU A 28 -34.17 -2.95 -0.86
C LEU A 28 -34.39 -2.17 -2.17
N ASN A 29 -33.62 -1.09 -2.34
CA ASN A 29 -33.39 -0.50 -3.65
C ASN A 29 -32.63 -1.54 -4.46
N PHE A 30 -33.38 -2.44 -5.09
CA PHE A 30 -32.89 -3.30 -6.16
C PHE A 30 -32.41 -2.35 -7.26
N TYR A 31 -31.11 -2.05 -7.28
CA TYR A 31 -30.50 -1.25 -8.33
C TYR A 31 -30.74 -1.99 -9.66
N ALA A 32 -31.67 -1.44 -10.43
CA ALA A 32 -32.04 -1.81 -11.79
C ALA A 32 -32.50 -3.27 -11.98
N GLN A 33 -33.82 -3.42 -12.09
CA GLN A 33 -34.37 -4.11 -13.26
C GLN A 33 -33.53 -3.71 -14.48
N VAL A 34 -32.85 -4.68 -15.11
CA VAL A 34 -32.30 -4.49 -16.44
C VAL A 34 -33.51 -4.24 -17.35
N HIS A 35 -33.85 -2.96 -17.54
CA HIS A 35 -34.85 -2.53 -18.48
C HIS A 35 -34.31 -2.71 -19.90
N SER A 36 -34.56 -3.90 -20.43
CA SER A 36 -34.95 -4.08 -21.82
C SER A 36 -35.67 -5.42 -21.91
N HIS A 37 -36.82 -5.48 -22.57
CA HIS A 37 -37.51 -6.74 -22.92
C HIS A 37 -36.73 -7.58 -23.95
N ARG A 38 -35.41 -7.40 -23.98
CA ARG A 38 -34.41 -7.96 -24.88
C ARG A 38 -33.05 -7.86 -24.19
N ALA A 39 -32.50 -8.99 -23.76
CA ALA A 39 -31.06 -9.12 -23.63
C ALA A 39 -30.54 -9.68 -24.96
N THR A 40 -29.52 -9.06 -25.55
CA THR A 40 -28.92 -9.50 -26.81
C THR A 40 -27.77 -10.45 -26.54
N GLY A 41 -27.93 -11.70 -26.98
CA GLY A 41 -26.83 -12.67 -27.09
C GLY A 41 -26.01 -12.48 -28.37
N LYS A 42 -24.92 -13.26 -28.47
CA LYS A 42 -23.88 -13.26 -29.52
C LYS A 42 -24.38 -13.35 -30.98
N GLY A 43 -25.66 -13.67 -31.20
CA GLY A 43 -26.32 -13.77 -32.51
C GLY A 43 -27.48 -12.80 -32.74
N ASN A 44 -27.59 -11.69 -31.99
CA ASN A 44 -28.82 -10.88 -31.91
C ASN A 44 -30.03 -11.66 -31.33
N ASP A 45 -29.78 -12.76 -30.64
CA ASP A 45 -30.83 -13.50 -29.93
C ASP A 45 -31.41 -12.61 -28.84
N SER A 46 -32.71 -12.30 -28.97
CA SER A 46 -33.42 -11.48 -28.01
C SER A 46 -34.19 -12.36 -27.04
N PHE A 47 -33.81 -12.35 -25.77
CA PHE A 47 -34.65 -12.96 -24.72
C PHE A 47 -35.88 -12.09 -24.46
N SER A 48 -37.05 -12.56 -24.87
CA SER A 48 -38.34 -11.95 -24.54
C SER A 48 -39.04 -12.84 -23.51
N TYR A 49 -39.27 -12.30 -22.31
CA TYR A 49 -40.06 -12.98 -21.29
C TYR A 49 -41.46 -12.34 -21.25
N PRO A 50 -42.55 -13.13 -21.38
CA PRO A 50 -43.89 -12.60 -21.24
C PRO A 50 -44.13 -12.15 -19.79
N PRO A 51 -44.81 -11.02 -19.56
CA PRO A 51 -45.19 -10.60 -18.21
C PRO A 51 -46.20 -11.59 -17.63
N PHE A 52 -45.91 -12.14 -16.46
CA PHE A 52 -46.83 -13.02 -15.73
C PHE A 52 -47.51 -12.27 -14.59
N ARG A 53 -48.79 -12.59 -14.33
CA ARG A 53 -49.51 -12.11 -13.15
C ARG A 53 -49.12 -12.95 -11.92
N PHE A 54 -49.23 -12.36 -10.73
CA PHE A 54 -48.90 -13.06 -9.48
C PHE A 54 -49.75 -14.33 -9.29
N GLU A 55 -51.02 -14.26 -9.67
CA GLU A 55 -51.98 -15.38 -9.59
C GLU A 55 -51.55 -16.54 -10.51
N GLU A 56 -51.01 -16.23 -11.70
CA GLU A 56 -50.51 -17.23 -12.65
C GLU A 56 -49.24 -17.93 -12.18
N ILE A 57 -48.37 -17.21 -11.45
CA ILE A 57 -47.15 -17.76 -10.82
C ILE A 57 -47.54 -18.63 -9.62
N ARG A 58 -48.55 -18.21 -8.84
CA ARG A 58 -49.06 -18.92 -7.66
C ARG A 58 -49.72 -20.25 -8.04
N GLU A 59 -50.47 -20.28 -9.13
CA GLU A 59 -51.24 -21.45 -9.57
C GLU A 59 -50.41 -22.42 -10.42
N ASN A 60 -49.40 -21.91 -11.14
CA ASN A 60 -48.50 -22.73 -11.97
C ASN A 60 -47.05 -22.27 -11.77
N PRO A 61 -46.18 -23.06 -11.12
CA PRO A 61 -44.76 -22.74 -10.98
C PRO A 61 -44.14 -22.42 -12.34
N LYS A 62 -43.62 -21.20 -12.50
CA LYS A 62 -42.94 -20.78 -13.73
C LYS A 62 -41.44 -21.01 -13.59
N ILE A 63 -40.78 -21.31 -14.72
CA ILE A 63 -39.32 -21.33 -14.76
C ILE A 63 -38.84 -19.90 -14.57
N ILE A 64 -37.96 -19.71 -13.59
CA ILE A 64 -37.34 -18.42 -13.27
C ILE A 64 -35.86 -18.54 -13.63
N GLY A 65 -35.35 -17.50 -14.31
CA GLY A 65 -33.92 -17.30 -14.53
C GLY A 65 -33.40 -16.21 -13.61
N SER A 66 -32.27 -16.45 -12.95
CA SER A 66 -31.55 -15.45 -12.15
C SER A 66 -30.24 -15.11 -12.85
N LEU A 67 -30.03 -13.82 -13.14
CA LEU A 67 -28.72 -13.31 -13.56
C LEU A 67 -27.98 -12.84 -12.31
N LEU A 68 -27.03 -13.65 -11.85
CA LEU A 68 -26.23 -13.37 -10.67
C LEU A 68 -24.91 -12.74 -11.11
N THR A 69 -24.70 -11.46 -10.76
CA THR A 69 -23.39 -10.81 -10.92
C THR A 69 -22.72 -10.75 -9.56
N TYR A 70 -21.59 -11.44 -9.41
CA TYR A 70 -20.84 -11.49 -8.16
C TYR A 70 -19.38 -11.12 -8.38
N HIS A 71 -18.78 -10.56 -7.35
CA HIS A 71 -17.32 -10.44 -7.28
C HIS A 71 -16.69 -11.81 -7.03
N ARG A 72 -15.55 -12.11 -7.64
CA ARG A 72 -14.87 -13.39 -7.42
C ARG A 72 -14.26 -13.52 -6.02
N VAL A 73 -14.24 -14.72 -5.45
CA VAL A 73 -13.71 -15.02 -4.10
C VAL A 73 -12.39 -15.79 -4.14
N ALA A 74 -11.68 -15.94 -3.02
CA ALA A 74 -10.38 -16.62 -3.02
C ALA A 74 -10.45 -18.15 -2.90
N LEU A 75 -11.55 -18.71 -2.44
CA LEU A 75 -11.83 -20.15 -2.46
C LEU A 75 -13.19 -20.37 -3.11
N SER A 76 -13.36 -21.56 -3.66
CA SER A 76 -14.56 -21.94 -4.39
C SER A 76 -15.03 -23.33 -3.99
N SER A 77 -16.36 -23.52 -3.98
CA SER A 77 -16.98 -24.84 -4.08
C SER A 77 -17.55 -25.14 -5.48
N SER A 78 -17.64 -24.14 -6.37
CA SER A 78 -18.12 -24.25 -7.77
C SER A 78 -18.05 -22.95 -8.61
N MET A 79 -17.64 -21.83 -8.01
CA MET A 79 -17.60 -20.47 -8.61
C MET A 79 -16.17 -20.02 -8.96
N PRO A 80 -15.95 -19.05 -9.86
CA PRO A 80 -14.57 -18.66 -10.19
C PRO A 80 -13.84 -17.84 -9.13
N LEU A 81 -12.52 -18.00 -9.16
CA LEU A 81 -11.60 -17.46 -8.18
C LEU A 81 -11.06 -16.07 -8.58
N SER A 82 -10.84 -15.20 -7.59
CA SER A 82 -10.25 -13.87 -7.80
C SER A 82 -8.74 -13.88 -7.62
N ASP A 83 -8.05 -13.13 -8.48
CA ASP A 83 -6.72 -12.64 -8.16
C ASP A 83 -6.84 -11.35 -7.33
N LEU A 84 -6.55 -11.46 -6.03
CA LEU A 84 -6.62 -10.34 -5.11
C LEU A 84 -5.53 -9.29 -5.31
N MET A 85 -4.40 -9.66 -5.95
CA MET A 85 -3.35 -8.70 -6.29
C MET A 85 -3.84 -7.69 -7.34
N PHE A 86 -4.65 -8.14 -8.29
CA PHE A 86 -5.28 -7.29 -9.29
C PHE A 86 -6.70 -6.87 -8.93
N THR A 87 -7.22 -7.18 -7.75
CA THR A 87 -8.59 -6.81 -7.42
C THR A 87 -8.74 -5.28 -7.39
N THR A 88 -9.57 -4.77 -8.30
CA THR A 88 -9.83 -3.34 -8.44
C THR A 88 -10.41 -2.75 -7.15
N ASN A 89 -9.93 -1.56 -6.77
CA ASN A 89 -10.56 -0.78 -5.72
C ASN A 89 -11.97 -0.38 -6.19
N PRO A 90 -13.05 -0.67 -5.44
CA PRO A 90 -14.41 -0.33 -5.84
C PRO A 90 -14.66 1.18 -5.99
N ARG A 91 -13.69 2.03 -5.61
CA ARG A 91 -13.70 3.48 -5.84
C ARG A 91 -13.03 3.89 -7.16
N GLN A 92 -12.44 2.97 -7.91
CA GLN A 92 -11.77 3.29 -9.16
C GLN A 92 -12.84 3.81 -10.17
N PRO A 93 -12.66 5.00 -10.76
CA PRO A 93 -13.67 5.56 -11.68
C PRO A 93 -13.78 4.75 -12.98
N HIS A 94 -12.82 3.87 -13.25
CA HIS A 94 -12.73 3.04 -14.44
C HIS A 94 -13.16 1.59 -14.19
N ILE A 95 -14.03 1.33 -13.20
CA ILE A 95 -14.73 0.04 -13.03
C ILE A 95 -15.61 -0.19 -14.27
N ASN A 96 -14.98 -0.73 -15.30
CA ASN A 96 -15.41 -1.06 -16.66
C ASN A 96 -16.61 -0.29 -17.24
N GLN A 97 -16.31 0.67 -18.13
CA GLN A 97 -17.15 0.95 -19.31
C GLN A 97 -16.98 -0.13 -20.41
N TYR A 98 -15.97 -1.00 -20.30
CA TYR A 98 -15.75 -2.11 -21.21
C TYR A 98 -16.44 -3.36 -20.66
N LEU A 99 -17.74 -3.46 -20.88
CA LEU A 99 -18.49 -4.71 -20.70
C LEU A 99 -17.81 -5.81 -21.52
N SER A 100 -17.59 -6.96 -20.90
CA SER A 100 -17.09 -8.17 -21.54
C SER A 100 -18.01 -8.58 -22.70
N GLY A 101 -17.67 -8.15 -23.91
CA GLY A 101 -18.27 -8.69 -25.12
C GLY A 101 -17.62 -10.03 -25.43
N THR A 102 -18.42 -11.10 -25.50
CA THR A 102 -17.99 -12.37 -26.08
C THR A 102 -18.01 -12.26 -27.60
N ASP A 103 -16.86 -12.23 -28.26
CA ASP A 103 -16.75 -12.40 -29.71
C ASP A 103 -16.62 -13.89 -30.09
N ALA A 104 -17.03 -14.24 -31.30
CA ALA A 104 -17.13 -15.61 -31.84
C ALA A 104 -15.80 -16.36 -31.95
N GLY A 105 -14.67 -15.66 -31.84
CA GLY A 105 -13.32 -16.20 -32.03
C GLY A 105 -12.59 -16.65 -30.76
N GLY A 106 -13.16 -16.50 -29.56
CA GLY A 106 -12.47 -16.89 -28.31
C GLY A 106 -11.32 -15.96 -27.90
N THR A 107 -11.19 -14.81 -28.56
CA THR A 107 -10.13 -13.82 -28.33
C THR A 107 -10.58 -12.78 -27.32
N LYS A 108 -10.39 -13.13 -26.05
CA LYS A 108 -10.58 -12.22 -24.93
C LYS A 108 -9.65 -11.01 -25.08
N PHE A 109 -10.19 -9.81 -25.21
CA PHE A 109 -9.62 -8.71 -24.43
C PHE A 109 -10.03 -8.98 -22.99
N GLN A 110 -9.11 -9.52 -22.20
CA GLN A 110 -9.39 -9.85 -20.80
C GLN A 110 -9.60 -8.56 -20.04
N THR A 111 -10.86 -8.12 -19.94
CA THR A 111 -11.25 -7.23 -18.86
C THR A 111 -10.87 -7.92 -17.56
N ALA A 112 -10.30 -7.18 -16.63
CA ALA A 112 -9.79 -7.80 -15.42
C ALA A 112 -10.94 -8.49 -14.65
N PRO A 113 -10.67 -9.67 -14.06
CA PRO A 113 -11.67 -10.67 -13.68
C PRO A 113 -12.47 -10.32 -12.41
N HIS A 114 -12.89 -9.07 -12.22
CA HIS A 114 -13.44 -8.62 -10.95
C HIS A 114 -14.86 -9.09 -10.69
N TYR A 115 -15.64 -9.23 -11.77
CA TYR A 115 -17.04 -9.62 -11.72
C TYR A 115 -17.28 -10.79 -12.65
N GLU A 116 -18.18 -11.66 -12.24
CA GLU A 116 -18.71 -12.72 -13.06
C GLU A 116 -20.23 -12.70 -13.02
N SER A 117 -20.82 -12.80 -14.21
CA SER A 117 -22.26 -12.90 -14.38
C SER A 117 -22.63 -14.32 -14.79
N LEU A 118 -23.42 -14.99 -13.96
CA LEU A 118 -23.92 -16.34 -14.22
C LEU A 118 -25.44 -16.30 -14.36
N LEU A 119 -25.95 -16.84 -15.47
CA LEU A 119 -27.37 -17.07 -15.64
C LEU A 119 -27.71 -18.49 -15.14
N GLN A 120 -28.54 -18.58 -14.11
CA GLN A 120 -29.01 -19.85 -13.57
C GLN A 120 -30.53 -19.97 -13.73
N GLY A 121 -30.99 -21.11 -14.25
CA GLY A 121 -32.41 -21.47 -14.29
C GLY A 121 -32.76 -22.35 -13.10
N GLY A 122 -33.93 -22.13 -12.50
CA GLY A 122 -34.37 -22.89 -11.34
C GLY A 122 -35.89 -23.07 -11.30
N THR A 123 -36.33 -24.05 -10.53
CA THR A 123 -37.75 -24.33 -10.30
C THR A 123 -38.32 -23.56 -9.11
N SER A 124 -37.46 -22.91 -8.32
CA SER A 124 -37.86 -22.02 -7.21
C SER A 124 -36.84 -20.90 -6.99
N LEU A 125 -37.29 -19.77 -6.43
CA LEU A 125 -36.39 -18.67 -6.06
C LEU A 125 -35.35 -19.14 -5.03
N ALA A 126 -35.75 -20.00 -4.08
CA ALA A 126 -34.87 -20.60 -3.06
C ALA A 126 -33.68 -21.36 -3.65
N SER A 127 -33.88 -22.07 -4.78
CA SER A 127 -32.80 -22.75 -5.51
C SER A 127 -31.84 -21.80 -6.24
N LEU A 128 -32.20 -20.52 -6.34
CA LEU A 128 -31.47 -19.46 -7.05
C LEU A 128 -30.97 -18.35 -6.11
N LEU A 129 -31.11 -18.52 -4.78
CA LEU A 129 -30.73 -17.51 -3.80
C LEU A 129 -29.21 -17.46 -3.59
N MET A 130 -28.70 -16.23 -3.48
CA MET A 130 -27.37 -15.99 -2.92
C MET A 130 -27.44 -16.13 -1.40
N GLU A 131 -26.42 -16.74 -0.79
CA GLU A 131 -26.29 -16.75 0.66
C GLU A 131 -26.10 -15.33 1.19
N THR A 132 -26.88 -14.97 2.21
CA THR A 132 -26.86 -13.66 2.86
C THR A 132 -26.81 -13.80 4.37
N THR A 133 -26.49 -12.71 5.06
CA THR A 133 -26.62 -12.63 6.52
C THR A 133 -28.03 -12.98 6.94
N SER A 134 -28.21 -13.42 8.19
CA SER A 134 -29.52 -13.87 8.69
C SER A 134 -30.64 -12.84 8.54
N ASN A 135 -30.31 -11.55 8.39
CA ASN A 135 -31.25 -10.46 8.15
C ASN A 135 -31.44 -10.08 6.67
N GLY A 136 -30.83 -10.80 5.72
CA GLY A 136 -30.92 -10.56 4.28
C GLY A 136 -30.13 -9.35 3.75
N GLN A 137 -29.51 -8.55 4.63
CA GLN A 137 -28.95 -7.24 4.26
C GLN A 137 -27.60 -7.30 3.53
N LYS A 138 -26.81 -8.36 3.74
CA LYS A 138 -25.43 -8.44 3.24
C LYS A 138 -25.15 -9.81 2.64
N ALA A 139 -24.47 -9.82 1.50
CA ALA A 139 -23.88 -11.03 0.93
C ALA A 139 -22.50 -11.33 1.55
N PHE A 140 -21.95 -12.50 1.25
CA PHE A 140 -20.61 -12.90 1.70
C PHE A 140 -19.56 -12.79 0.59
N TYR A 141 -18.37 -12.32 1.00
CA TYR A 141 -17.20 -12.13 0.15
C TYR A 141 -15.92 -12.62 0.86
N GLY A 142 -14.77 -12.51 0.22
CA GLY A 142 -13.47 -12.85 0.77
C GLY A 142 -13.09 -14.31 0.49
N PRO A 143 -12.98 -15.18 1.52
CA PRO A 143 -12.61 -16.57 1.29
C PRO A 143 -13.67 -17.32 0.50
N SER A 144 -14.97 -17.06 0.68
CA SER A 144 -16.02 -17.69 -0.11
C SER A 144 -17.30 -16.84 -0.14
N HIS A 145 -18.27 -17.27 -0.94
CA HIS A 145 -19.63 -16.71 -0.99
C HIS A 145 -20.59 -17.33 0.03
N SER A 146 -20.15 -18.29 0.83
CA SER A 146 -21.01 -18.98 1.79
C SER A 146 -20.98 -18.31 3.17
N ALA A 147 -22.07 -18.40 3.92
CA ALA A 147 -22.17 -18.00 5.31
C ALA A 147 -21.20 -18.76 6.22
N SER A 148 -20.75 -19.96 5.79
CA SER A 148 -19.86 -20.82 6.58
C SER A 148 -18.46 -20.24 6.74
N THR A 149 -17.92 -19.61 5.68
CA THR A 149 -16.52 -19.18 5.63
C THR A 149 -16.36 -17.76 5.12
N GLY A 150 -17.30 -17.24 4.33
CA GLY A 150 -17.28 -15.89 3.79
C GLY A 150 -17.48 -14.80 4.84
N ARG A 151 -17.13 -13.57 4.48
CA ARG A 151 -17.19 -12.38 5.33
C ARG A 151 -18.20 -11.39 4.75
N SER A 152 -19.09 -10.88 5.60
CA SER A 152 -20.04 -9.82 5.22
C SER A 152 -19.49 -8.40 5.41
N ASN A 153 -18.31 -8.28 6.03
CA ASN A 153 -17.58 -7.03 6.23
C ASN A 153 -16.08 -7.29 6.06
N LEU A 154 -15.43 -6.51 5.19
CA LEU A 154 -14.00 -6.63 4.87
C LEU A 154 -13.38 -5.24 4.78
N ALA A 155 -12.12 -5.11 5.20
CA ALA A 155 -11.34 -3.89 5.06
C ALA A 155 -10.22 -4.15 4.05
N PHE A 156 -10.27 -3.54 2.87
CA PHE A 156 -9.21 -3.66 1.86
C PHE A 156 -8.40 -2.38 1.69
N PHE A 157 -9.08 -1.23 1.71
CA PHE A 157 -8.47 0.07 1.43
C PHE A 157 -8.76 1.07 2.55
N GLU A 158 -7.71 1.63 3.15
CA GLU A 158 -7.84 2.68 4.15
C GLU A 158 -8.15 4.05 3.51
N ILE A 159 -9.00 4.83 4.15
CA ILE A 159 -9.11 6.27 3.90
C ILE A 159 -8.34 7.01 5.01
N PRO A 160 -7.36 7.87 4.69
CA PRO A 160 -6.65 8.64 5.69
C PRO A 160 -7.57 9.47 6.58
N ARG A 161 -7.43 9.27 7.90
CA ARG A 161 -8.20 9.97 8.94
C ARG A 161 -7.39 11.08 9.64
N SER A 162 -6.09 11.10 9.39
CA SER A 162 -5.11 12.08 9.85
C SER A 162 -4.03 12.22 8.79
N PRO A 163 -3.24 13.30 8.79
CA PRO A 163 -2.08 13.45 7.92
C PRO A 163 -1.17 12.22 7.97
N THR A 164 -0.64 11.81 6.82
CA THR A 164 0.23 10.64 6.69
C THR A 164 1.66 10.98 7.13
N LEU A 165 2.41 10.01 7.67
CA LEU A 165 3.85 10.16 7.99
C LEU A 165 4.77 9.28 7.15
N SER A 166 4.22 8.26 6.47
CA SER A 166 4.97 7.31 5.66
C SER A 166 4.43 7.25 4.24
N LEU A 167 5.32 7.26 3.25
CA LEU A 167 4.95 6.98 1.85
C LEU A 167 4.31 5.58 1.70
N GLY A 168 4.67 4.63 2.57
CA GLY A 168 4.03 3.30 2.63
C GLY A 168 2.54 3.35 2.95
N SER A 169 2.02 4.40 3.62
CA SER A 169 0.58 4.51 3.87
C SER A 169 -0.21 4.88 2.60
N PHE A 170 0.46 5.29 1.52
CA PHE A 170 -0.19 5.54 0.24
C PHE A 170 -0.50 4.27 -0.55
N GLN A 171 -0.18 3.07 -0.03
CA GLN A 171 -0.60 1.81 -0.62
C GLN A 171 -2.13 1.64 -0.77
N HIS A 172 -2.93 2.51 -0.15
CA HIS A 172 -4.40 2.50 -0.28
C HIS A 172 -4.93 3.53 -1.29
N CYS A 173 -4.03 4.37 -1.82
CA CYS A 173 -4.33 5.27 -2.92
C CYS A 173 -4.31 4.48 -4.22
N ASP A 174 -5.45 4.40 -4.89
CA ASP A 174 -5.51 3.76 -6.19
C ASP A 174 -5.23 4.79 -7.27
N ILE A 175 -4.02 4.73 -7.83
CA ILE A 175 -3.55 5.60 -8.90
C ILE A 175 -3.69 4.94 -10.28
N THR A 176 -4.26 3.75 -10.36
CA THR A 176 -4.45 3.08 -11.65
C THR A 176 -5.65 3.66 -12.39
N ALA A 177 -5.43 4.04 -13.64
CA ALA A 177 -6.47 4.53 -14.53
C ALA A 177 -7.07 3.42 -15.43
N THR A 178 -6.71 2.15 -15.18
CA THR A 178 -7.10 1.02 -16.03
C THR A 178 -7.32 -0.26 -15.21
N ALA A 179 -8.07 -1.20 -15.79
CA ALA A 179 -8.25 -2.54 -15.26
C ALA A 179 -6.97 -3.41 -15.28
N PHE A 180 -5.89 -2.95 -15.94
CA PHE A 180 -4.63 -3.70 -16.07
C PHE A 180 -3.61 -3.38 -14.96
N GLY A 181 -3.97 -2.48 -14.06
CA GLY A 181 -3.17 -2.16 -12.88
C GLY A 181 -3.40 -3.15 -11.73
N THR A 182 -2.36 -3.39 -10.93
CA THR A 182 -2.52 -4.00 -9.60
C THR A 182 -3.18 -3.01 -8.66
N ALA A 183 -3.84 -3.47 -7.59
CA ALA A 183 -4.14 -2.60 -6.46
C ALA A 183 -2.90 -2.41 -5.57
N SER A 184 -2.92 -1.40 -4.72
CA SER A 184 -1.85 -1.12 -3.76
C SER A 184 -0.47 -0.94 -4.37
N GLN A 185 -0.38 -0.02 -5.33
CA GLN A 185 0.78 0.13 -6.21
C GLN A 185 1.95 0.84 -5.52
N ILE A 186 1.65 1.90 -4.75
CA ILE A 186 2.67 2.69 -4.05
C ILE A 186 3.31 1.86 -2.93
N ALA A 187 4.64 1.93 -2.83
CA ALA A 187 5.50 1.18 -1.91
C ALA A 187 5.58 -0.34 -2.15
N ASN A 188 4.71 -0.91 -2.99
CA ASN A 188 4.89 -2.26 -3.55
C ASN A 188 5.55 -2.21 -4.93
N SER A 189 6.03 -3.35 -5.41
CA SER A 189 6.82 -3.41 -6.65
C SER A 189 6.60 -4.69 -7.47
N TRP A 190 5.42 -5.29 -7.38
CA TRP A 190 5.07 -6.45 -8.20
C TRP A 190 5.08 -6.10 -9.69
N ALA A 191 5.74 -6.94 -10.48
CA ALA A 191 5.71 -6.80 -11.93
C ALA A 191 4.28 -6.96 -12.48
N SER A 192 3.92 -6.12 -13.45
CA SER A 192 2.66 -6.27 -14.16
C SER A 192 2.71 -7.50 -15.09
N PRO A 193 1.72 -8.40 -15.05
CA PRO A 193 1.65 -9.56 -15.94
C PRO A 193 1.26 -9.17 -17.37
N TYR A 194 0.87 -7.90 -17.59
CA TYR A 194 0.54 -7.35 -18.90
C TYR A 194 1.77 -6.74 -19.61
N MET A 195 2.95 -6.81 -18.97
CA MET A 195 4.19 -6.25 -19.47
C MET A 195 5.39 -7.20 -19.25
N ALA A 196 6.41 -7.08 -20.10
CA ALA A 196 7.65 -7.83 -19.92
C ALA A 196 8.41 -7.36 -18.67
N LEU A 197 9.10 -8.28 -17.99
CA LEU A 197 9.88 -8.01 -16.76
C LEU A 197 11.01 -6.98 -16.94
N ASN A 198 11.42 -6.67 -18.15
CA ASN A 198 12.45 -5.67 -18.43
C ASN A 198 11.88 -4.38 -19.05
N SER A 199 10.56 -4.15 -18.95
CA SER A 199 9.91 -2.91 -19.37
C SER A 199 9.07 -2.31 -18.26
N VAL A 200 8.84 -1.00 -18.34
CA VAL A 200 7.93 -0.23 -17.46
C VAL A 200 6.79 0.46 -18.23
N TYR A 201 6.81 0.34 -19.56
CA TYR A 201 5.80 0.86 -20.46
C TYR A 201 5.55 -0.09 -21.65
N LYS A 202 4.30 -0.16 -22.11
CA LYS A 202 3.92 -0.81 -23.36
C LYS A 202 2.75 -0.08 -24.02
N SER A 203 2.88 0.23 -25.30
CA SER A 203 1.75 0.64 -26.13
C SER A 203 1.12 -0.57 -26.81
N VAL A 204 -0.19 -0.76 -26.62
CA VAL A 204 -0.97 -1.84 -27.21
C VAL A 204 -1.80 -1.26 -28.36
N THR A 205 -1.44 -1.65 -29.58
CA THR A 205 -2.05 -1.15 -30.82
C THR A 205 -2.98 -2.17 -31.49
N SER A 206 -2.99 -3.42 -31.03
CA SER A 206 -3.85 -4.47 -31.55
C SER A 206 -4.30 -5.43 -30.45
N ALA A 207 -5.52 -5.93 -30.60
CA ALA A 207 -6.09 -7.00 -29.80
C ALA A 207 -5.47 -8.36 -30.16
N PRO A 208 -5.63 -9.39 -29.31
CA PRO A 208 -5.14 -10.74 -29.61
C PRO A 208 -5.69 -11.34 -30.92
N ASN A 209 -6.85 -10.87 -31.41
CA ASN A 209 -7.44 -11.26 -32.71
C ASN A 209 -6.89 -10.46 -33.91
N GLY A 210 -5.96 -9.54 -33.68
CA GLY A 210 -5.37 -8.68 -34.72
C GLY A 210 -6.16 -7.40 -35.01
N GLU A 211 -7.30 -7.16 -34.36
CA GLU A 211 -8.05 -5.91 -34.53
C GLU A 211 -7.26 -4.72 -33.99
N ALA A 212 -7.24 -3.61 -34.75
CA ALA A 212 -6.55 -2.40 -34.35
C ALA A 212 -7.25 -1.71 -33.17
N ILE A 213 -6.49 -1.28 -32.17
CA ILE A 213 -6.98 -0.48 -31.05
C ILE A 213 -6.65 0.98 -31.34
N SER A 214 -7.70 1.82 -31.42
CA SER A 214 -7.55 3.26 -31.66
C SER A 214 -8.42 4.07 -30.68
N PRO A 215 -7.82 4.99 -29.88
CA PRO A 215 -6.39 5.25 -29.78
C PRO A 215 -5.64 4.07 -29.13
N ALA A 216 -4.32 3.98 -29.37
CA ALA A 216 -3.51 2.93 -28.77
C ALA A 216 -3.62 2.95 -27.24
N LEU A 217 -3.77 1.77 -26.63
CA LEU A 217 -3.90 1.62 -25.18
C LEU A 217 -2.50 1.59 -24.55
N SER A 218 -2.22 2.55 -23.68
CA SER A 218 -0.97 2.57 -22.92
C SER A 218 -1.09 1.78 -21.62
N VAL A 219 -0.17 0.84 -21.41
CA VAL A 219 -0.02 0.05 -20.19
C VAL A 219 1.27 0.49 -19.50
N TYR A 220 1.16 0.81 -18.22
CA TYR A 220 2.27 1.30 -17.39
C TYR A 220 2.50 0.37 -16.20
N ASP A 221 3.77 0.24 -15.80
CA ASP A 221 4.12 -0.29 -14.49
C ASP A 221 3.90 0.80 -13.42
N HIS A 222 2.68 0.86 -12.90
CA HIS A 222 2.26 1.91 -11.97
C HIS A 222 3.05 1.85 -10.65
N SER A 223 3.39 0.65 -10.17
CA SER A 223 4.20 0.48 -8.98
C SER A 223 5.60 1.05 -9.20
N TYR A 224 6.26 0.66 -10.28
CA TYR A 224 7.60 1.13 -10.58
C TYR A 224 7.65 2.66 -10.69
N LEU A 225 6.80 3.23 -11.55
CA LEU A 225 6.80 4.66 -11.86
C LEU A 225 6.39 5.51 -10.65
N ALA A 226 5.43 5.03 -9.83
CA ALA A 226 5.03 5.77 -8.64
C ALA A 226 6.12 5.77 -7.57
N ASN A 227 6.82 4.65 -7.37
CA ASN A 227 7.91 4.59 -6.41
C ASN A 227 9.10 5.43 -6.86
N GLU A 228 9.44 5.40 -8.16
CA GLU A 228 10.48 6.24 -8.76
C GLU A 228 10.16 7.73 -8.57
N ALA A 229 8.90 8.12 -8.78
CA ALA A 229 8.47 9.51 -8.61
C ALA A 229 8.41 9.97 -7.15
N LEU A 230 8.13 9.06 -6.20
CA LEU A 230 7.85 9.43 -4.80
C LEU A 230 9.05 9.26 -3.87
N PHE A 231 9.73 8.11 -3.86
CA PHE A 231 10.66 7.76 -2.78
C PHE A 231 11.94 8.59 -2.75
N ASP A 232 12.35 9.18 -3.87
CA ASP A 232 13.57 9.99 -3.96
C ASP A 232 13.30 11.51 -4.03
N ALA A 233 12.07 11.91 -4.33
CA ALA A 233 11.69 13.32 -4.50
C ALA A 233 10.80 13.85 -3.38
N THR A 234 10.21 12.98 -2.56
CA THR A 234 9.22 13.37 -1.54
C THR A 234 9.54 12.76 -0.19
N PHE A 235 9.24 13.52 0.87
CA PHE A 235 9.22 13.04 2.23
C PHE A 235 8.06 13.72 2.98
N LEU A 236 7.63 13.12 4.08
CA LEU A 236 6.54 13.64 4.90
C LEU A 236 7.14 14.19 6.20
N SER A 237 7.23 15.52 6.29
CA SER A 237 7.86 16.21 7.43
C SER A 237 7.12 16.01 8.76
N GLY A 238 5.85 15.60 8.71
CA GLY A 238 4.97 15.53 9.88
C GLY A 238 4.43 16.88 10.35
N VAL A 239 4.78 17.97 9.66
CA VAL A 239 4.16 19.28 9.87
C VAL A 239 2.74 19.25 9.32
N ALA A 240 1.76 19.32 10.21
CA ALA A 240 0.37 19.38 9.84
C ALA A 240 -0.43 20.18 10.89
N PRO A 241 -1.61 20.69 10.54
CA PRO A 241 -2.50 21.28 11.52
C PRO A 241 -2.89 20.26 12.60
N GLU A 242 -3.11 20.76 13.80
CA GLU A 242 -3.74 19.99 14.86
C GLU A 242 -5.26 20.11 14.74
N PHE A 243 -5.92 18.96 14.81
CA PHE A 243 -7.36 18.86 14.67
C PHE A 243 -7.98 18.57 16.04
N GLY A 244 -8.98 19.36 16.40
CA GLY A 244 -9.83 19.09 17.56
C GLY A 244 -10.80 17.93 17.33
N SER A 245 -11.71 17.75 18.28
CA SER A 245 -12.72 16.70 18.22
C SER A 245 -13.59 16.80 16.97
N ARG A 246 -13.86 15.64 16.35
CA ARG A 246 -14.83 15.54 15.26
C ARG A 246 -16.22 15.87 15.79
N LYS A 247 -16.97 16.68 15.05
CA LYS A 247 -18.38 16.89 15.33
C LYS A 247 -19.12 15.58 15.03
N THR A 248 -19.81 15.04 16.03
CA THR A 248 -20.61 13.84 15.89
C THR A 248 -21.96 14.18 15.25
N ALA A 249 -21.97 14.60 13.99
CA ALA A 249 -23.20 14.66 13.21
C ALA A 249 -23.43 13.27 12.59
N ALA A 250 -24.40 12.53 13.09
CA ALA A 250 -24.78 11.24 12.53
C ALA A 250 -25.48 11.46 11.17
N GLY A 251 -24.88 10.94 10.09
CA GLY A 251 -25.55 10.54 8.84
C GLY A 251 -26.37 11.56 8.04
N SER A 252 -26.43 12.84 8.44
CA SER A 252 -27.19 13.86 7.73
C SER A 252 -26.45 14.34 6.48
N PRO A 253 -27.11 14.51 5.32
CA PRO A 253 -26.53 15.20 4.16
C PRO A 253 -25.97 16.59 4.46
N SER A 254 -26.48 17.28 5.50
CA SER A 254 -25.95 18.57 5.94
C SER A 254 -24.53 18.52 6.50
N VAL A 255 -23.96 17.31 6.67
CA VAL A 255 -22.54 17.10 6.99
C VAL A 255 -21.62 17.70 5.91
N TRP A 256 -22.09 17.79 4.66
CA TRP A 256 -21.35 18.36 3.54
C TRP A 256 -21.32 19.90 3.57
N ASP A 257 -22.27 20.53 4.26
CA ASP A 257 -22.45 21.98 4.27
C ASP A 257 -21.80 22.67 5.47
N SER A 258 -21.14 21.92 6.35
CA SER A 258 -20.54 22.46 7.56
C SER A 258 -19.19 21.81 7.89
N SER A 259 -18.29 22.57 8.53
CA SER A 259 -17.02 22.03 8.99
C SER A 259 -17.25 20.99 10.09
N GLN A 260 -16.81 19.76 9.82
CA GLN A 260 -16.94 18.60 10.71
C GLN A 260 -15.79 18.45 11.70
N VAL A 261 -14.72 19.23 11.52
CA VAL A 261 -13.52 19.17 12.36
C VAL A 261 -13.02 20.59 12.55
N SER A 262 -12.91 21.05 13.80
CA SER A 262 -12.24 22.31 14.10
C SER A 262 -10.73 22.12 14.08
N GLU A 263 -10.02 23.02 13.43
CA GLU A 263 -8.56 23.13 13.57
C GLU A 263 -8.24 23.81 14.90
N SER A 264 -7.53 23.12 15.80
CA SER A 264 -7.09 23.69 17.08
C SER A 264 -5.84 24.55 16.91
N GLN A 265 -4.98 24.17 15.97
CA GLN A 265 -3.75 24.89 15.67
C GLN A 265 -3.36 24.71 14.19
N ASN A 266 -2.98 25.80 13.54
CA ASN A 266 -2.53 25.75 12.15
C ASN A 266 -1.08 25.25 12.03
N ALA A 267 -0.72 24.76 10.84
CA ALA A 267 0.61 24.22 10.58
C ALA A 267 1.76 25.22 10.76
N ASN A 268 1.53 26.54 10.63
CA ASN A 268 2.56 27.55 10.89
C ASN A 268 2.88 27.65 12.39
N ALA A 269 1.85 27.63 13.23
CA ALA A 269 2.00 27.70 14.68
C ALA A 269 2.68 26.44 15.24
N VAL A 270 2.27 25.24 14.77
CA VAL A 270 2.94 23.97 15.10
C VAL A 270 4.44 24.04 14.78
N LEU A 271 4.79 24.56 13.60
CA LEU A 271 6.17 24.68 13.18
C LEU A 271 6.97 25.67 14.04
N ALA A 272 6.38 26.81 14.38
CA ALA A 272 7.02 27.81 15.22
C ALA A 272 7.30 27.28 16.64
N GLU A 273 6.36 26.55 17.23
CA GLU A 273 6.52 25.91 18.53
C GLU A 273 7.57 24.80 18.50
N PHE A 274 7.59 23.99 17.44
CA PHE A 274 8.62 22.96 17.24
C PHE A 274 10.04 23.55 17.21
N PHE A 275 10.27 24.65 16.49
CA PHE A 275 11.60 25.29 16.47
C PHE A 275 11.95 25.96 17.81
N LYS A 276 10.96 26.42 18.57
CA LYS A 276 11.19 27.04 19.89
C LYS A 276 11.52 26.02 20.97
N ASP A 277 10.77 24.92 21.01
CA ASP A 277 10.91 23.86 22.02
C ASP A 277 10.53 22.50 21.42
N PRO A 278 11.47 21.84 20.70
CA PRO A 278 11.20 20.58 19.98
C PRO A 278 10.96 19.39 20.91
N VAL A 279 11.37 19.48 22.18
CA VAL A 279 11.23 18.38 23.14
C VAL A 279 9.79 18.31 23.65
N ASN A 280 9.21 19.46 24.00
CA ASN A 280 7.84 19.52 24.48
C ASN A 280 6.81 19.64 23.34
N ASN A 281 7.22 20.14 22.17
CA ASN A 281 6.37 20.29 20.99
C ASN A 281 6.98 19.58 19.76
N PRO A 282 7.18 18.24 19.81
CA PRO A 282 7.73 17.51 18.69
C PRO A 282 6.76 17.51 17.50
N LEU A 283 7.29 17.42 16.29
CA LEU A 283 6.46 17.10 15.13
C LEU A 283 5.85 15.71 15.28
N ARG A 284 4.77 15.43 14.53
CA ARG A 284 4.10 14.13 14.54
C ARG A 284 5.03 12.94 14.27
N ASN A 285 6.12 13.16 13.53
CA ASN A 285 7.25 12.24 13.52
C ASN A 285 8.29 12.71 14.56
N PRO A 286 8.38 12.06 15.72
CA PRO A 286 9.26 12.50 16.81
C PRO A 286 10.75 12.35 16.49
N ARG A 287 11.12 11.66 15.40
CA ARG A 287 12.51 11.58 14.92
C ARG A 287 12.96 12.84 14.19
N MET A 288 12.05 13.73 13.84
CA MET A 288 12.41 14.97 13.16
C MET A 288 13.02 15.95 14.16
N MET A 289 14.27 16.32 13.92
CA MET A 289 15.03 17.25 14.75
C MET A 289 15.23 18.57 14.01
N PRO A 290 15.08 19.73 14.69
CA PRO A 290 15.24 21.01 14.04
C PRO A 290 16.70 21.28 13.69
N TYR A 291 16.95 21.76 12.47
CA TYR A 291 18.24 22.26 12.03
C TYR A 291 18.16 23.73 11.64
N ARG A 292 18.78 24.58 12.47
CA ARG A 292 18.66 26.04 12.33
C ARG A 292 19.52 26.62 11.21
N ALA A 293 20.54 25.90 10.73
CA ALA A 293 21.43 26.36 9.66
C ALA A 293 22.01 27.79 9.89
N GLY A 294 22.22 28.19 11.16
CA GLY A 294 22.70 29.53 11.53
C GLY A 294 21.65 30.63 11.57
N LEU A 295 20.37 30.32 11.34
CA LEU A 295 19.25 31.26 11.43
C LEU A 295 18.66 31.29 12.86
N SER A 296 18.12 32.44 13.26
CA SER A 296 17.29 32.56 14.47
C SER A 296 15.89 31.98 14.24
N ASP A 297 15.19 31.65 15.33
CA ASP A 297 13.82 31.11 15.25
C ASP A 297 12.84 32.08 14.55
N THR A 298 13.04 33.40 14.71
CA THR A 298 12.26 34.44 14.00
C THR A 298 12.52 34.41 12.50
N GLN A 299 13.79 34.25 12.08
CA GLN A 299 14.16 34.14 10.66
C GLN A 299 13.61 32.86 10.04
N LEU A 300 13.67 31.73 10.75
CA LEU A 300 13.09 30.46 10.31
C LEU A 300 11.58 30.57 10.15
N SER A 301 10.90 31.15 11.13
CA SER A 301 9.45 31.35 11.09
C SER A 301 9.04 32.21 9.87
N ALA A 302 9.77 33.28 9.58
CA ALA A 302 9.53 34.10 8.39
C ALA A 302 9.83 33.33 7.09
N ARG A 303 10.94 32.59 7.03
CA ARG A 303 11.37 31.82 5.85
C ARG A 303 10.41 30.68 5.48
N LEU A 304 9.81 30.07 6.50
CA LEU A 304 8.89 28.93 6.38
C LEU A 304 7.42 29.34 6.44
N ASN A 305 7.13 30.65 6.37
CA ASN A 305 5.78 31.16 6.21
C ASN A 305 5.42 31.21 4.72
N GLY A 306 4.24 30.70 4.35
CA GLY A 306 3.76 30.69 2.96
C GLY A 306 3.98 29.35 2.22
N PRO A 307 3.61 29.29 0.93
CA PRO A 307 3.51 28.04 0.16
C PRO A 307 4.87 27.39 -0.14
N GLU A 308 5.94 28.18 -0.31
CA GLU A 308 7.29 27.66 -0.59
C GLU A 308 7.91 26.83 0.55
N LYS A 309 7.26 26.81 1.72
CA LYS A 309 7.71 26.00 2.86
C LYS A 309 7.91 24.53 2.52
N SER A 310 7.14 23.98 1.58
CA SER A 310 7.22 22.56 1.19
C SER A 310 8.57 22.24 0.56
N LEU A 311 9.19 23.20 -0.13
CA LEU A 311 10.52 23.08 -0.71
C LEU A 311 11.61 23.36 0.32
N ARG A 312 11.41 24.36 1.18
CA ARG A 312 12.44 24.87 2.11
C ARG A 312 12.59 24.04 3.38
N ILE A 313 11.51 23.42 3.86
CA ILE A 313 11.51 22.76 5.17
C ILE A 313 12.48 21.58 5.25
N ALA A 314 12.70 20.88 4.14
CA ALA A 314 13.66 19.78 4.05
C ALA A 314 15.07 20.19 4.50
N ALA A 315 15.47 21.43 4.21
CA ALA A 315 16.78 21.96 4.58
C ALA A 315 16.92 22.23 6.08
N HIS A 316 15.82 22.22 6.84
CA HIS A 316 15.78 22.57 8.26
C HIS A 316 15.32 21.43 9.17
N LEU A 317 15.28 20.20 8.65
CA LEU A 317 14.96 19.00 9.41
C LEU A 317 16.09 17.98 9.28
N LEU A 318 16.45 17.35 10.39
CA LEU A 318 17.32 16.18 10.46
C LEU A 318 16.51 15.00 10.97
N VAL A 319 16.94 13.78 10.63
CA VAL A 319 16.29 12.55 11.12
C VAL A 319 17.17 11.91 12.18
N GLU A 320 16.67 11.84 13.40
CA GLU A 320 17.31 11.12 14.50
C GLU A 320 17.21 9.60 14.29
N GLY A 321 18.37 8.94 14.33
CA GLY A 321 18.46 7.49 14.16
C GLY A 321 18.03 6.99 12.78
N GLY A 322 18.36 7.75 11.72
CA GLY A 322 18.15 7.31 10.35
C GLY A 322 18.84 5.97 10.06
N PHE A 323 18.15 5.07 9.35
CA PHE A 323 18.63 3.72 9.06
C PHE A 323 19.05 3.56 7.60
N ASN A 324 20.29 3.15 7.37
CA ASN A 324 20.79 2.93 6.02
C ASN A 324 20.32 1.57 5.48
N ILE A 325 19.52 1.59 4.40
CA ILE A 325 18.99 0.37 3.74
C ILE A 325 20.09 -0.54 3.16
N ASN A 326 21.31 -0.04 3.00
CA ASN A 326 22.45 -0.83 2.55
C ASN A 326 23.15 -1.59 3.70
N ALA A 327 22.60 -1.57 4.91
CA ALA A 327 23.13 -2.34 6.02
C ALA A 327 23.16 -3.84 5.71
N THR A 328 24.31 -4.48 5.95
CA THR A 328 24.52 -5.93 5.73
C THR A 328 24.60 -6.73 7.04
N SER A 329 24.18 -6.14 8.17
CA SER A 329 24.05 -6.79 9.48
C SER A 329 22.62 -7.28 9.69
N GLU A 330 22.47 -8.56 10.01
CA GLU A 330 21.18 -9.17 10.32
C GLU A 330 20.60 -8.62 11.63
N GLU A 331 21.46 -8.29 12.60
CA GLU A 331 21.10 -7.70 13.89
C GLU A 331 20.54 -6.29 13.71
N ALA A 332 21.14 -5.48 12.84
CA ALA A 332 20.68 -4.13 12.54
C ALA A 332 19.28 -4.15 11.90
N TRP A 333 19.05 -5.03 10.93
CA TRP A 333 17.71 -5.24 10.35
C TRP A 333 16.71 -5.80 11.36
N THR A 334 17.13 -6.75 12.19
CA THR A 334 16.27 -7.30 13.27
C THR A 334 15.83 -6.20 14.23
N ALA A 335 16.74 -5.30 14.62
CA ALA A 335 16.43 -4.18 15.52
C ALA A 335 15.39 -3.23 14.90
N VAL A 336 15.57 -2.85 13.63
CA VAL A 336 14.62 -1.97 12.92
C VAL A 336 13.25 -2.62 12.77
N LEU A 337 13.21 -3.86 12.29
CA LEU A 337 11.97 -4.61 12.10
C LEU A 337 11.25 -4.92 13.42
N SER A 338 11.97 -4.96 14.54
CA SER A 338 11.40 -5.18 15.88
C SER A 338 11.01 -3.88 16.59
N SER A 339 11.15 -2.72 15.96
CA SER A 339 10.90 -1.42 16.61
C SER A 339 9.47 -1.23 17.12
N LEU A 340 8.50 -1.94 16.52
CA LEU A 340 7.09 -1.94 16.93
C LEU A 340 6.71 -3.20 17.73
N ARG A 341 7.67 -3.91 18.32
CA ARG A 341 7.41 -5.08 19.15
C ARG A 341 6.56 -4.70 20.36
N GLY A 342 5.42 -5.35 20.53
CA GLY A 342 4.47 -5.08 21.60
C GLY A 342 3.72 -3.75 21.47
N ALA A 343 3.76 -3.10 20.31
CA ALA A 343 2.91 -1.94 20.03
C ALA A 343 1.45 -2.36 19.90
N ASP A 344 0.54 -1.63 20.54
CA ASP A 344 -0.91 -1.84 20.42
C ASP A 344 -1.34 -1.73 18.94
N PRO A 345 -2.21 -2.63 18.44
CA PRO A 345 -2.94 -3.70 19.14
C PRO A 345 -2.31 -5.10 19.00
N ALA A 346 -1.02 -5.20 18.71
CA ALA A 346 -0.34 -6.49 18.71
C ALA A 346 -0.05 -6.98 20.13
N SER A 347 0.00 -8.30 20.27
CA SER A 347 0.44 -9.02 21.46
C SER A 347 1.85 -8.56 21.85
N SER A 348 2.11 -8.47 23.16
CA SER A 348 3.36 -7.94 23.73
C SER A 348 4.66 -8.62 23.26
N THR A 349 4.57 -9.83 22.72
CA THR A 349 5.71 -10.63 22.24
C THR A 349 5.88 -10.63 20.73
N LYS A 350 5.03 -9.92 19.98
CA LYS A 350 5.06 -9.88 18.52
C LYS A 350 5.21 -8.46 18.01
N THR A 351 5.67 -8.33 16.77
CA THR A 351 5.80 -7.05 16.09
C THR A 351 4.69 -6.86 15.08
N ALA A 352 3.93 -5.77 15.19
CA ALA A 352 2.89 -5.43 14.23
C ALA A 352 3.50 -4.99 12.89
N MET A 353 3.02 -5.60 11.80
CA MET A 353 3.31 -5.22 10.41
C MET A 353 1.99 -4.90 9.70
N SER A 354 1.22 -3.99 10.28
CA SER A 354 -0.10 -3.66 9.77
C SER A 354 -0.04 -2.78 8.54
N ARG A 355 -0.84 -3.13 7.53
CA ARG A 355 -1.10 -2.27 6.38
C ARG A 355 -2.01 -1.08 6.67
N PHE A 356 -2.81 -1.18 7.72
CA PHE A 356 -3.75 -0.14 8.15
C PHE A 356 -3.15 0.63 9.32
N ARG A 357 -3.25 1.95 9.27
CA ARG A 357 -2.89 2.83 10.40
C ARG A 357 -3.86 2.73 11.55
N HIS A 358 -5.13 2.46 11.25
CA HIS A 358 -6.19 2.36 12.23
C HIS A 358 -6.75 0.94 12.23
N ILE A 359 -6.44 0.21 13.29
CA ILE A 359 -7.03 -1.10 13.54
C ILE A 359 -8.45 -0.89 14.08
N LEU A 360 -9.42 -1.53 13.45
CA LEU A 360 -10.82 -1.48 13.89
C LEU A 360 -11.01 -2.49 15.02
N THR A 361 -11.34 -2.03 16.22
CA THR A 361 -11.49 -2.87 17.42
C THR A 361 -12.96 -3.07 17.83
N SER A 362 -13.92 -2.59 17.02
CA SER A 362 -15.35 -2.60 17.34
C SER A 362 -16.23 -3.06 16.17
N ALA A 363 -17.43 -3.54 16.48
CA ALA A 363 -18.40 -3.97 15.49
C ALA A 363 -18.71 -2.85 14.46
N PRO A 364 -19.01 -3.19 13.19
CA PRO A 364 -19.20 -4.54 12.65
C PRO A 364 -17.90 -5.23 12.21
N THR A 365 -16.71 -4.64 12.39
CA THR A 365 -15.42 -5.22 11.97
C THR A 365 -14.40 -5.16 13.11
N ASN A 366 -14.09 -6.32 13.70
CA ASN A 366 -13.03 -6.42 14.70
C ASN A 366 -11.80 -7.09 14.05
N MET A 367 -10.77 -6.29 13.82
CA MET A 367 -9.55 -6.74 13.17
C MET A 367 -8.69 -7.56 14.14
N SER A 368 -8.53 -8.84 13.84
CA SER A 368 -7.75 -9.76 14.65
C SER A 368 -6.32 -9.92 14.13
N GLU A 369 -5.39 -10.25 15.02
CA GLU A 369 -4.03 -10.60 14.64
C GLU A 369 -3.99 -11.78 13.68
N ASN A 370 -3.29 -11.61 12.57
CA ASN A 370 -3.09 -12.61 11.53
C ASN A 370 -4.40 -13.20 10.96
N ASP A 371 -5.56 -12.54 11.17
CA ASP A 371 -6.74 -12.88 10.40
C ASP A 371 -6.50 -12.46 8.94
N PRO A 372 -6.61 -13.41 7.99
CA PRO A 372 -6.17 -13.19 6.62
C PRO A 372 -7.00 -12.15 5.85
N TRP A 373 -8.23 -11.85 6.28
CA TRP A 373 -9.24 -11.13 5.48
C TRP A 373 -9.69 -9.81 6.08
N SER A 374 -9.69 -9.77 7.39
CA SER A 374 -10.18 -8.66 8.19
C SER A 374 -9.19 -8.32 9.29
N GLY A 375 -8.00 -8.93 9.32
CA GLY A 375 -7.00 -8.73 10.35
C GLY A 375 -5.87 -7.80 9.98
N PHE A 376 -4.82 -7.87 10.80
CA PHE A 376 -3.52 -7.22 10.59
C PHE A 376 -2.39 -8.21 10.86
N ARG A 377 -1.26 -8.07 10.16
CA ARG A 377 -0.13 -9.01 10.29
C ARG A 377 0.69 -8.72 11.56
N THR A 378 1.11 -9.77 12.26
CA THR A 378 2.11 -9.69 13.35
C THR A 378 3.19 -10.76 13.20
N LEU A 379 4.47 -10.42 13.39
CA LEU A 379 5.59 -11.35 13.29
C LEU A 379 6.13 -11.72 14.68
N THR A 380 6.48 -12.98 14.87
CA THR A 380 7.26 -13.45 16.02
C THR A 380 8.73 -13.06 15.89
N ASP A 381 9.46 -13.04 17.01
CA ASP A 381 10.90 -12.72 17.03
C ASP A 381 11.72 -13.62 16.07
N ALA A 382 11.32 -14.90 15.91
CA ALA A 382 11.95 -15.84 14.98
C ALA A 382 11.64 -15.52 13.50
N GLU A 383 10.40 -15.13 13.20
CA GLU A 383 10.00 -14.68 11.87
C GLU A 383 10.72 -13.37 11.49
N VAL A 384 10.87 -12.44 12.43
CA VAL A 384 11.61 -11.18 12.22
C VAL A 384 13.08 -11.45 11.90
N LYS A 385 13.75 -12.33 12.66
CA LYS A 385 15.14 -12.72 12.37
C LYS A 385 15.29 -13.39 11.00
N THR A 386 14.34 -14.26 10.65
CA THR A 386 14.32 -14.91 9.32
C THR A 386 14.16 -13.88 8.20
N LEU A 387 13.26 -12.91 8.38
CA LEU A 387 13.08 -11.81 7.44
C LEU A 387 14.34 -10.94 7.32
N ALA A 388 14.94 -10.55 8.45
CA ALA A 388 16.16 -9.75 8.48
C ALA A 388 17.31 -10.41 7.71
N LYS A 389 17.53 -11.71 7.94
CA LYS A 389 18.50 -12.51 7.18
C LYS A 389 18.24 -12.47 5.68
N ASN A 390 17.00 -12.69 5.25
CA ASN A 390 16.66 -12.68 3.83
C ASN A 390 16.73 -11.27 3.22
N ILE A 391 16.46 -10.21 3.99
CA ILE A 391 16.70 -8.82 3.53
C ILE A 391 18.19 -8.60 3.29
N VAL A 392 19.08 -9.03 4.20
CA VAL A 392 20.53 -8.91 4.01
C VAL A 392 20.99 -9.66 2.75
N VAL A 393 20.42 -10.82 2.46
CA VAL A 393 20.70 -11.56 1.21
C VAL A 393 20.29 -10.73 -0.01
N GLU A 394 19.10 -10.14 -0.03
CA GLU A 394 18.65 -9.29 -1.15
C GLU A 394 19.46 -7.99 -1.27
N VAL A 395 19.85 -7.37 -0.16
CA VAL A 395 20.71 -6.18 -0.13
C VAL A 395 22.08 -6.50 -0.73
N ARG A 396 22.68 -7.65 -0.38
CA ARG A 396 23.97 -8.07 -0.96
C ARG A 396 23.87 -8.44 -2.44
N LEU A 397 22.73 -8.96 -2.86
CA LEU A 397 22.50 -9.38 -4.25
C LEU A 397 22.24 -8.18 -5.18
N ARG A 398 21.53 -7.16 -4.69
CA ARG A 398 21.02 -6.05 -5.51
C ARG A 398 21.76 -4.74 -5.30
N GLY A 399 22.31 -4.55 -4.10
CA GLY A 399 22.92 -3.29 -3.68
C GLY A 399 24.42 -3.18 -4.00
N PRO A 400 25.07 -2.10 -3.55
CA PRO A 400 24.47 -1.02 -2.77
C PRO A 400 23.47 -0.20 -3.61
N PHE A 401 22.29 0.04 -3.05
CA PHE A 401 21.26 0.89 -3.65
C PHE A 401 21.70 2.36 -3.55
N LEU A 402 21.57 3.09 -4.65
CA LEU A 402 21.92 4.52 -4.72
C LEU A 402 20.76 5.41 -4.29
N SER A 403 19.54 4.89 -4.33
CA SER A 403 18.31 5.61 -4.01
C SER A 403 17.28 4.73 -3.28
N LEU A 404 16.29 5.35 -2.64
CA LEU A 404 15.18 4.62 -2.04
C LEU A 404 14.26 4.04 -3.11
N GLY A 405 14.05 4.76 -4.22
CA GLY A 405 13.30 4.25 -5.37
C GLY A 405 13.88 2.95 -5.91
N GLU A 406 15.21 2.86 -6.05
CA GLU A 406 15.91 1.64 -6.49
C GLU A 406 15.72 0.46 -5.53
N PHE A 407 15.74 0.72 -4.22
CA PHE A 407 15.53 -0.30 -3.19
C PHE A 407 14.11 -0.87 -3.17
N VAL A 408 13.12 0.03 -3.32
CA VAL A 408 11.70 -0.32 -3.29
C VAL A 408 11.31 -1.03 -4.59
N ASN A 409 11.87 -0.64 -5.73
CA ASN A 409 11.51 -1.19 -7.04
C ASN A 409 12.21 -2.50 -7.39
N ARG A 410 11.58 -3.23 -8.32
CA ARG A 410 12.20 -4.33 -9.06
C ARG A 410 13.27 -3.80 -10.01
N GLN A 411 14.28 -4.60 -10.35
CA GLN A 411 15.33 -4.15 -11.27
C GLN A 411 14.92 -4.34 -12.73
N ILE A 412 15.07 -3.29 -13.53
CA ILE A 412 14.78 -3.30 -14.97
C ILE A 412 16.09 -3.48 -15.73
N ASN A 413 16.47 -4.74 -15.94
CA ASN A 413 17.73 -5.11 -16.57
C ASN A 413 17.51 -6.20 -17.64
N ARG A 414 18.58 -6.58 -18.34
CA ARG A 414 18.51 -7.69 -19.32
C ARG A 414 18.32 -9.05 -18.65
N ASP A 415 18.86 -9.23 -17.45
CA ASP A 415 18.71 -10.44 -16.62
C ASP A 415 17.46 -10.37 -15.75
N ARG A 416 16.36 -10.94 -16.26
CA ARG A 416 15.02 -10.87 -15.67
C ARG A 416 14.88 -11.48 -14.27
N SER A 417 15.92 -12.10 -13.71
CA SER A 417 15.90 -12.78 -12.41
C SER A 417 15.47 -11.87 -11.24
N LEU A 418 15.71 -10.56 -11.34
CA LEU A 418 15.38 -9.56 -10.32
C LEU A 418 14.25 -8.62 -10.74
N GLY A 419 13.59 -8.93 -11.86
CA GLY A 419 12.58 -8.08 -12.49
C GLY A 419 11.16 -8.33 -12.01
N SER A 420 10.89 -9.31 -11.13
CA SER A 420 9.56 -9.64 -10.64
C SER A 420 9.08 -8.78 -9.47
N SER A 421 10.01 -8.39 -8.58
CA SER A 421 9.72 -7.62 -7.37
C SER A 421 10.96 -6.90 -6.83
N GLY A 422 10.74 -5.93 -5.94
CA GLY A 422 11.80 -5.25 -5.18
C GLY A 422 12.40 -6.10 -4.06
N ALA A 423 13.40 -5.53 -3.38
CA ALA A 423 14.25 -6.24 -2.44
C ALA A 423 13.49 -6.78 -1.22
N LEU A 424 12.63 -5.96 -0.60
CA LEU A 424 11.86 -6.37 0.57
C LEU A 424 10.81 -7.43 0.22
N GLN A 425 10.11 -7.29 -0.91
CA GLN A 425 9.13 -8.31 -1.32
C GLN A 425 9.81 -9.65 -1.63
N ALA A 426 10.96 -9.64 -2.31
CA ALA A 426 11.73 -10.86 -2.57
C ALA A 426 12.20 -11.53 -1.26
N ALA A 427 12.60 -10.74 -0.26
CA ALA A 427 12.97 -11.24 1.06
C ALA A 427 11.77 -11.84 1.82
N ILE A 428 10.59 -11.21 1.75
CA ILE A 428 9.34 -11.75 2.33
C ILE A 428 9.01 -13.11 1.71
N ASP A 429 9.06 -13.20 0.37
CA ASP A 429 8.74 -14.42 -0.36
C ASP A 429 9.70 -15.56 0.01
N LYS A 430 11.00 -15.30 0.05
CA LYS A 430 12.04 -16.26 0.48
C LYS A 430 11.91 -16.68 1.95
N SER A 431 11.32 -15.83 2.78
CA SER A 431 11.06 -16.14 4.21
C SER A 431 9.87 -17.08 4.40
N GLY A 432 9.00 -17.24 3.40
CA GLY A 432 7.82 -18.10 3.50
C GLY A 432 6.78 -17.60 4.52
N LEU A 433 6.82 -16.32 4.89
CA LEU A 433 5.94 -15.73 5.92
C LEU A 433 4.47 -15.70 5.53
N ASN A 434 4.20 -15.79 4.22
CA ASN A 434 2.86 -15.74 3.65
C ASN A 434 2.24 -17.12 3.37
N LYS A 435 2.94 -18.24 3.67
CA LYS A 435 2.45 -19.60 3.39
C LYS A 435 1.09 -19.91 4.04
N LYS A 436 0.77 -19.31 5.18
CA LYS A 436 -0.53 -19.50 5.87
C LYS A 436 -1.67 -18.68 5.26
N PHE A 437 -1.35 -17.80 4.31
CA PHE A 437 -2.26 -16.89 3.62
C PHE A 437 -2.43 -17.28 2.15
N THR A 438 -1.98 -18.49 1.78
CA THR A 438 -2.25 -19.09 0.47
C THR A 438 -3.53 -19.92 0.52
N TYR A 439 -4.35 -19.81 -0.52
CA TYR A 439 -5.69 -20.36 -0.61
C TYR A 439 -5.82 -21.30 -1.80
N ALA A 440 -5.97 -20.74 -3.01
CA ALA A 440 -6.07 -21.50 -4.24
C ALA A 440 -5.11 -20.93 -5.29
N PRO A 441 -4.50 -21.77 -6.15
CA PRO A 441 -3.76 -21.28 -7.29
C PRO A 441 -4.71 -20.60 -8.29
N ILE A 442 -4.21 -19.59 -9.00
CA ILE A 442 -4.92 -19.00 -10.13
C ILE A 442 -4.37 -19.54 -11.46
N ASP A 443 -5.24 -19.66 -12.46
CA ASP A 443 -4.81 -19.98 -13.82
C ASP A 443 -4.04 -18.80 -14.41
N THR A 444 -2.73 -18.97 -14.63
CA THR A 444 -1.87 -17.94 -15.21
C THR A 444 -1.78 -17.99 -16.73
N SER A 445 -2.38 -18.99 -17.38
CA SER A 445 -2.30 -19.18 -18.84
C SER A 445 -2.92 -18.02 -19.62
N VAL A 446 -3.84 -17.32 -18.96
CA VAL A 446 -4.57 -16.17 -19.47
C VAL A 446 -3.71 -14.90 -19.55
N TYR A 447 -2.61 -14.80 -18.78
CA TYR A 447 -1.77 -13.61 -18.75
C TYR A 447 -0.65 -13.65 -19.81
N PRO A 448 -0.34 -12.54 -20.48
CA PRO A 448 0.67 -12.51 -21.54
C PRO A 448 2.11 -12.67 -21.01
N ASN A 449 2.39 -12.29 -19.76
CA ASN A 449 3.70 -12.43 -19.11
C ASN A 449 3.55 -13.17 -17.78
N ARG A 450 3.35 -14.48 -17.85
CA ARG A 450 3.13 -15.34 -16.66
C ARG A 450 4.32 -15.39 -15.70
N ASP A 451 5.53 -15.10 -16.19
CA ASP A 451 6.77 -15.01 -15.42
C ASP A 451 6.76 -13.83 -14.42
N ALA A 452 5.87 -12.85 -14.60
CA ALA A 452 5.60 -11.80 -13.61
C ALA A 452 4.83 -12.29 -12.37
N LEU A 453 4.17 -13.45 -12.45
CA LEU A 453 3.33 -14.00 -11.38
C LEU A 453 4.04 -15.14 -10.65
N LEU A 454 5.11 -14.84 -9.91
CA LEU A 454 5.92 -15.85 -9.21
C LEU A 454 5.12 -16.74 -8.25
N ASN A 455 4.17 -16.15 -7.53
CA ASN A 455 3.34 -16.83 -6.53
C ASN A 455 1.85 -16.59 -6.82
N ALA A 456 1.39 -17.09 -7.97
CA ALA A 456 0.03 -16.90 -8.45
C ALA A 456 -1.01 -17.61 -7.57
N ASN A 457 -1.53 -16.90 -6.58
CA ASN A 457 -2.44 -17.42 -5.56
C ASN A 457 -3.50 -16.38 -5.19
N THR A 458 -4.72 -16.85 -4.94
CA THR A 458 -5.90 -16.04 -4.67
C THR A 458 -5.87 -15.27 -3.35
N GLY A 459 -4.92 -15.56 -2.45
CA GLY A 459 -4.71 -14.82 -1.19
C GLY A 459 -3.67 -13.72 -1.25
N THR A 460 -3.05 -13.50 -2.42
CA THR A 460 -2.01 -12.48 -2.58
C THR A 460 -2.60 -11.10 -2.30
N ASN A 461 -1.90 -10.30 -1.50
CA ASN A 461 -2.33 -8.95 -1.14
C ASN A 461 -3.63 -8.86 -0.30
N THR A 462 -4.10 -9.95 0.34
CA THR A 462 -5.16 -9.84 1.36
C THR A 462 -4.68 -9.03 2.57
N PRO A 463 -5.58 -8.48 3.42
CA PRO A 463 -5.22 -7.77 4.65
C PRO A 463 -4.19 -8.44 5.58
N GLY A 464 -4.25 -9.77 5.71
CA GLY A 464 -3.28 -10.51 6.51
C GLY A 464 -2.04 -10.99 5.74
N TRP A 465 -1.97 -10.79 4.42
CA TRP A 465 -0.81 -11.13 3.61
C TRP A 465 0.24 -10.03 3.73
N LEU A 466 1.46 -10.38 4.15
CA LEU A 466 2.53 -9.40 4.38
C LEU A 466 3.10 -8.93 3.05
N SER A 467 2.96 -7.64 2.76
CA SER A 467 3.56 -6.97 1.61
C SER A 467 4.74 -6.09 1.99
N GLN A 468 5.57 -5.77 1.00
CA GLN A 468 6.65 -4.80 1.16
C GLN A 468 6.13 -3.44 1.65
N ALA A 469 4.99 -2.99 1.14
CA ALA A 469 4.39 -1.72 1.59
C ALA A 469 4.06 -1.72 3.09
N ASP A 470 3.77 -2.88 3.69
CA ASP A 470 3.47 -2.98 5.13
C ASP A 470 4.73 -2.79 5.98
N LEU A 471 5.88 -3.23 5.49
CA LEU A 471 7.17 -2.93 6.12
C LEU A 471 7.50 -1.44 5.97
N LEU A 472 7.37 -0.91 4.75
CA LEU A 472 7.64 0.50 4.43
C LEU A 472 6.67 1.45 5.15
N HIS A 473 5.47 0.99 5.49
CA HIS A 473 4.52 1.74 6.30
C HIS A 473 5.17 2.21 7.62
N ALA A 474 5.92 1.33 8.28
CA ALA A 474 6.62 1.65 9.52
C ALA A 474 8.00 2.30 9.30
N MET A 475 8.79 1.84 8.31
CA MET A 475 10.20 2.23 8.19
C MET A 475 10.48 3.39 7.23
N ALA A 476 9.65 3.63 6.21
CA ALA A 476 9.88 4.69 5.23
C ALA A 476 10.18 6.09 5.84
N PRO A 477 9.61 6.49 6.99
CA PRO A 477 9.89 7.81 7.57
C PRO A 477 11.33 8.05 8.03
N PHE A 478 12.16 7.00 8.17
CA PHE A 478 13.51 7.13 8.73
C PHE A 478 14.58 6.28 8.02
N ILE A 479 14.24 5.59 6.93
CA ILE A 479 15.25 4.90 6.11
C ILE A 479 15.92 5.86 5.14
N THR A 480 17.17 5.59 4.80
CA THR A 480 17.94 6.35 3.81
C THR A 480 18.81 5.42 2.96
N ALA A 481 18.99 5.72 1.68
CA ALA A 481 19.97 5.01 0.83
C ALA A 481 21.42 5.36 1.19
N ARG A 482 21.61 6.55 1.77
CA ARG A 482 22.92 7.08 2.15
C ARG A 482 22.89 7.59 3.58
N SER A 483 23.94 7.31 4.33
CA SER A 483 24.16 7.90 5.65
C SER A 483 24.62 9.35 5.50
N ASP A 484 24.16 10.24 6.39
CA ASP A 484 24.68 11.61 6.51
C ASP A 484 25.58 11.79 7.75
N THR A 485 25.67 10.77 8.61
CA THR A 485 26.59 10.75 9.75
C THR A 485 27.56 9.59 9.60
N PHE A 486 28.84 9.88 9.77
CA PHE A 486 29.95 8.97 9.52
C PHE A 486 30.85 8.90 10.74
N THR A 487 31.37 7.71 11.02
CA THR A 487 32.49 7.53 11.95
C THR A 487 33.75 7.32 11.12
N VAL A 488 34.69 8.25 11.22
CA VAL A 488 35.98 8.20 10.52
C VAL A 488 37.04 7.82 11.54
N ARG A 489 37.73 6.70 11.31
CA ARG A 489 38.86 6.27 12.14
C ARG A 489 40.16 6.47 11.37
N SER A 490 41.14 7.09 12.02
CA SER A 490 42.49 7.27 11.48
C SER A 490 43.53 6.69 12.43
N LEU A 491 44.64 6.22 11.85
CA LEU A 491 45.78 5.65 12.54
C LEU A 491 47.01 6.49 12.18
N GLY A 492 47.68 7.05 13.18
CA GLY A 492 49.00 7.66 13.04
C GLY A 492 50.06 6.77 13.69
N GLU A 493 51.13 6.49 12.97
CA GLU A 493 52.29 5.73 13.48
C GLU A 493 53.56 6.57 13.37
N ALA A 494 54.31 6.66 14.47
CA ALA A 494 55.68 7.17 14.46
C ALA A 494 56.65 6.00 14.39
N LYS A 495 57.68 6.11 13.55
CA LYS A 495 58.69 5.06 13.34
C LYS A 495 60.08 5.59 13.70
N ASP A 496 60.94 4.71 14.22
CA ASP A 496 62.35 5.02 14.42
C ASP A 496 63.15 4.96 13.09
N SER A 497 64.45 5.21 13.16
CA SER A 497 65.36 5.19 12.00
C SER A 497 65.51 3.80 11.35
N GLN A 498 65.09 2.74 12.04
CA GLN A 498 65.10 1.35 11.54
C GLN A 498 63.71 0.93 11.01
N GLY A 499 62.72 1.83 11.03
CA GLY A 499 61.37 1.57 10.56
C GLY A 499 60.46 0.88 11.57
N LYS A 500 60.91 0.69 12.82
CA LYS A 500 60.09 0.11 13.89
C LYS A 500 59.11 1.15 14.41
N VAL A 501 57.84 0.79 14.53
CA VAL A 501 56.80 1.65 15.12
C VAL A 501 57.10 1.84 16.61
N ILE A 502 57.27 3.11 17.02
CA ILE A 502 57.58 3.52 18.40
C ILE A 502 56.40 4.19 19.11
N SER A 503 55.41 4.67 18.34
CA SER A 503 54.17 5.22 18.90
C SER A 503 53.04 5.05 17.89
N THR A 504 51.84 4.83 18.41
CA THR A 504 50.62 4.64 17.64
C THR A 504 49.52 5.46 18.28
N VAL A 505 48.83 6.27 17.47
CA VAL A 505 47.66 7.04 17.88
C VAL A 505 46.50 6.66 16.98
N ARG A 506 45.34 6.38 17.57
CA ARG A 506 44.10 6.15 16.84
C ARG A 506 43.11 7.25 17.18
N LEU A 507 42.60 7.94 16.17
CA LEU A 507 41.55 8.94 16.35
C LEU A 507 40.26 8.44 15.72
N GLU A 508 39.14 8.73 16.38
CA GLU A 508 37.80 8.54 15.87
C GLU A 508 37.09 9.88 15.83
N ALA A 509 36.66 10.29 14.64
CA ALA A 509 35.86 11.49 14.43
C ALA A 509 34.45 11.12 13.99
N VAL A 510 33.44 11.75 14.60
CA VAL A 510 32.06 11.71 14.10
C VAL A 510 31.86 12.93 13.22
N VAL A 511 31.55 12.69 11.94
CA VAL A 511 31.38 13.73 10.93
C VAL A 511 29.95 13.67 10.41
N GLN A 512 29.28 14.81 10.31
CA GLN A 512 27.92 14.91 9.79
C GLN A 512 27.88 15.82 8.57
N ARG A 513 27.26 15.34 7.49
CA ARG A 513 26.87 16.17 6.35
C ARG A 513 25.60 16.94 6.69
N THR A 514 25.56 18.23 6.35
CA THR A 514 24.38 19.08 6.55
C THR A 514 23.69 19.38 5.23
N SER A 515 22.51 20.00 5.32
CA SER A 515 21.79 20.51 4.16
C SER A 515 22.47 21.71 3.51
N ASN A 516 23.36 22.44 4.19
CA ASN A 516 24.01 23.60 3.59
C ASN A 516 25.02 23.20 2.52
N TRP A 517 25.10 24.00 1.45
CA TRP A 517 26.25 23.98 0.56
C TRP A 517 27.51 24.49 1.27
N LEU A 518 28.69 24.20 0.73
CA LEU A 518 29.94 24.68 1.31
C LEU A 518 30.01 26.20 1.34
N GLU A 519 29.66 26.84 0.24
CA GLU A 519 29.48 28.30 0.13
C GLU A 519 28.01 28.68 0.24
N SER A 520 27.71 29.70 1.03
CA SER A 520 26.34 30.16 1.32
C SER A 520 25.70 30.99 0.21
N ILE A 521 26.36 31.14 -0.94
CA ILE A 521 25.80 31.86 -2.10
C ILE A 521 24.65 31.08 -2.76
N ASP A 522 24.66 29.75 -2.63
CA ASP A 522 23.60 28.88 -3.09
C ASP A 522 22.71 28.49 -1.91
N GLU A 523 21.39 28.65 -2.09
CA GLU A 523 20.40 28.21 -1.11
C GLU A 523 20.31 26.68 -1.08
N ALA A 524 19.93 26.12 0.07
CA ALA A 524 20.00 24.67 0.29
C ALA A 524 19.02 23.88 -0.60
N GLU A 525 17.87 24.46 -0.92
CA GLU A 525 16.82 23.88 -1.77
C GLU A 525 17.12 23.94 -3.28
N LEU A 526 18.18 24.62 -3.71
CA LEU A 526 18.52 24.68 -5.14
C LEU A 526 18.93 23.30 -5.67
N PRO A 527 18.41 22.89 -6.83
CA PRO A 527 18.86 21.68 -7.49
C PRO A 527 20.31 21.86 -7.97
N ILE A 528 21.03 20.75 -8.11
CA ILE A 528 22.45 20.74 -8.49
C ILE A 528 22.70 21.47 -9.82
N THR A 529 21.75 21.39 -10.75
CA THR A 529 21.81 22.05 -12.07
C THR A 529 21.80 23.57 -12.00
N ASP A 530 21.31 24.13 -10.90
CA ASP A 530 21.05 25.57 -10.77
C ASP A 530 22.06 26.24 -9.81
N LEU A 531 23.09 25.51 -9.38
CA LEU A 531 24.14 26.03 -8.49
C LEU A 531 25.01 27.06 -9.20
N LYS A 532 25.22 28.20 -8.54
CA LYS A 532 26.03 29.31 -9.02
C LYS A 532 27.51 29.13 -8.65
N SER A 533 27.80 28.58 -7.47
CA SER A 533 29.18 28.38 -7.03
C SER A 533 29.82 27.17 -7.69
N ARG A 534 31.02 27.39 -8.28
CA ARG A 534 31.85 26.29 -8.77
C ARG A 534 32.34 25.38 -7.65
N ILE A 535 32.59 25.92 -6.45
CA ILE A 535 33.00 25.14 -5.29
C ILE A 535 31.87 24.19 -4.86
N ASN A 536 30.63 24.69 -4.82
CA ASN A 536 29.47 23.85 -4.50
C ASN A 536 29.23 22.75 -5.55
N GLN A 537 29.41 23.06 -6.84
CA GLN A 537 29.31 22.06 -7.91
C GLN A 537 30.38 20.96 -7.80
N VAL A 538 31.60 21.30 -7.37
CA VAL A 538 32.72 20.35 -7.31
C VAL A 538 32.73 19.53 -6.02
N PHE A 539 32.52 20.18 -4.87
CA PHE A 539 32.70 19.57 -3.56
C PHE A 539 31.39 19.27 -2.82
N GLY A 540 30.27 19.86 -3.24
CA GLY A 540 28.95 19.54 -2.74
C GLY A 540 28.60 20.19 -1.39
N ARG A 541 27.89 19.42 -0.54
CA ARG A 541 27.38 19.91 0.75
C ARG A 541 28.46 19.95 1.82
N ARG A 542 28.24 20.80 2.81
CA ARG A 542 29.12 20.96 3.98
C ARG A 542 29.11 19.73 4.88
N PHE A 543 30.28 19.39 5.39
CA PHE A 543 30.47 18.42 6.46
C PHE A 543 30.99 19.14 7.70
N ILE A 544 30.49 18.76 8.87
CA ILE A 544 30.91 19.29 10.18
C ILE A 544 31.44 18.15 11.04
N VAL A 545 32.50 18.41 11.78
CA VAL A 545 33.02 17.49 12.79
C VAL A 545 32.23 17.71 14.07
N LEU A 546 31.50 16.70 14.51
CA LEU A 546 30.69 16.75 15.74
C LEU A 546 31.52 16.41 16.97
N SER A 547 32.41 15.44 16.86
CA SER A 547 33.31 15.04 17.94
C SER A 547 34.57 14.40 17.38
N VAL A 548 35.65 14.48 18.15
CA VAL A 548 36.89 13.74 17.93
C VAL A 548 37.32 13.16 19.26
N ARG A 549 37.66 11.88 19.29
CA ARG A 549 38.23 11.20 20.45
C ARG A 549 39.43 10.36 20.06
N GLU A 550 40.36 10.20 20.98
CA GLU A 550 41.40 9.18 20.88
C GLU A 550 40.84 7.82 21.28
N ILE A 551 41.11 6.78 20.49
CA ILE A 551 40.85 5.39 20.87
C ILE A 551 42.08 4.92 21.64
N LEU A 552 41.89 4.69 22.93
CA LEU A 552 42.94 4.17 23.80
C LEU A 552 43.39 2.79 23.30
N SER A 553 44.68 2.52 23.43
CA SER A 553 45.26 1.23 23.09
C SER A 553 45.77 0.55 24.36
N ASP A 554 45.66 -0.78 24.43
CA ASP A 554 46.29 -1.57 25.48
C ASP A 554 47.81 -1.59 25.29
N LYS A 555 48.51 -2.29 26.21
CA LYS A 555 49.97 -2.43 26.16
C LYS A 555 50.49 -3.17 24.93
N GLU A 556 49.62 -3.87 24.21
CA GLU A 556 49.90 -4.65 23.00
C GLU A 556 49.53 -3.86 21.73
N GLY A 557 48.96 -2.65 21.88
CA GLY A 557 48.56 -1.78 20.78
C GLY A 557 47.19 -2.10 20.20
N ASN A 558 46.36 -2.91 20.87
CA ASN A 558 44.98 -3.19 20.47
C ASN A 558 44.02 -2.11 21.02
N PRO A 559 42.97 -1.72 20.27
CA PRO A 559 41.98 -0.76 20.75
C PRO A 559 41.19 -1.29 21.96
N VAL A 560 40.97 -0.45 22.98
CA VAL A 560 40.26 -0.77 24.23
C VAL A 560 39.00 0.08 24.41
#